data_AF-A0A7S0RNT2-F1
#
_entry.id   AF-A0A7S0RNT2-F1
#
_cell.length_a   1.000
_cell.length_b   1.000
_cell.length_c   1.000
_cell.angle_alpha   90.00
_cell.angle_beta   90.00
_cell.angle_gamma   90.00
#
_symmetry.space_group_name_H-M   'P 1'
#
loop_
_entity.id
_entity.type
_entity.pdbx_description
1 polymer ?
#
loop_
_entity_poly.entity_id
_entity_poly.type
_entity_poly.pdbx_seq_one_letter_code
_entity_poly.pdbx_strand_id
1 'polypeptide(L)'
;NRQFDRDQVKVLSRALSSGVEVVLAYCSDFEKAEALVRVAKENSGAVYALVGVHSNMVKHNNEKLHGPRLDALRELAVRPEAVAVFTGLDFSRDIGIRYAQERALVAQMELAAEVGLPLVLYEVRAADALADKITEFRDSGAPGAADTRVAVFNFAGSAQELETFIGLGCSIIVTGRVCEAGDWGDELRATLAAHCPLDRLLIASDAPHTTPQNIEDVFVREGRNEPSNLPHLLQPLAQAYNQPSVKALASTLYANSLAFFNLSYTAAAAPAGPSEAEASGLEGVQEECGEEEHPTGSGSGDE
;
A
#
# COMPACT_ATOMS: atom_id res chain seq x y z
N ASN A 1 -6.79 0.62 8.44
CA ASN A 1 -7.91 -0.28 8.06
C ASN A 1 -8.28 -1.06 9.31
N ARG A 2 -9.57 -1.18 9.68
CA ARG A 2 -10.02 -1.79 10.96
C ARG A 2 -9.47 -3.20 11.20
N GLN A 3 -9.16 -3.92 10.12
CA GLN A 3 -8.58 -5.25 10.20
C GLN A 3 -7.24 -5.23 10.97
N PHE A 4 -6.42 -4.20 10.81
CA PHE A 4 -5.09 -4.13 11.43
C PHE A 4 -5.06 -3.43 12.79
N ASP A 5 -6.15 -2.83 13.26
CA ASP A 5 -6.17 -1.95 14.45
C ASP A 5 -5.62 -2.62 15.72
N ARG A 6 -5.67 -3.95 15.82
CA ARG A 6 -5.22 -4.71 17.00
C ARG A 6 -3.77 -5.19 16.93
N ASP A 7 -3.13 -5.13 15.76
CA ASP A 7 -1.84 -5.78 15.55
C ASP A 7 -0.89 -5.04 14.59
N GLN A 8 -1.10 -3.74 14.34
CA GLN A 8 -0.28 -2.91 13.44
C GLN A 8 1.23 -3.06 13.69
N VAL A 9 1.66 -3.04 14.95
CA VAL A 9 3.07 -3.21 15.33
C VAL A 9 3.62 -4.57 14.90
N LYS A 10 2.81 -5.64 15.06
CA LYS A 10 3.21 -7.00 14.67
C LYS A 10 3.24 -7.15 13.14
N VAL A 11 2.29 -6.53 12.44
CA VAL A 11 2.25 -6.49 10.96
C VAL A 11 3.50 -5.81 10.41
N LEU A 12 3.86 -4.64 10.96
CA LEU A 12 5.07 -3.92 10.57
C LEU A 12 6.33 -4.75 10.87
N SER A 13 6.43 -5.35 12.06
CA SER A 13 7.56 -6.21 12.43
C SER A 13 7.73 -7.41 11.48
N ARG A 14 6.63 -8.06 11.06
CA ARG A 14 6.67 -9.13 10.06
C ARG A 14 7.14 -8.63 8.70
N ALA A 15 6.67 -7.46 8.26
CA ALA A 15 7.09 -6.86 6.99
C ALA A 15 8.60 -6.55 6.96
N LEU A 16 9.11 -5.91 8.01
CA LEU A 16 10.55 -5.61 8.11
C LEU A 16 11.39 -6.90 8.14
N SER A 17 10.95 -7.90 8.91
CA SER A 17 11.62 -9.21 9.00
C SER A 17 11.61 -10.00 7.69
N SER A 18 10.65 -9.74 6.79
CA SER A 18 10.60 -10.37 5.47
C SER A 18 11.38 -9.60 4.39
N GLY A 19 12.15 -8.59 4.77
CA GLY A 19 12.96 -7.78 3.85
C GLY A 19 12.21 -6.63 3.17
N VAL A 20 11.00 -6.28 3.63
CA VAL A 20 10.33 -5.05 3.20
C VAL A 20 10.88 -3.90 4.04
N GLU A 21 11.77 -3.10 3.48
CA GLU A 21 12.47 -2.04 4.25
C GLU A 21 11.56 -0.85 4.59
N VAL A 22 10.61 -0.53 3.70
CA VAL A 22 9.73 0.63 3.83
C VAL A 22 8.30 0.25 3.46
N VAL A 23 7.33 0.67 4.27
CA VAL A 23 5.90 0.50 4.02
C VAL A 23 5.29 1.84 3.61
N LEU A 24 4.77 1.88 2.38
CA LEU A 24 3.95 2.97 1.88
C LEU A 24 2.48 2.65 2.13
N ALA A 25 1.87 3.31 3.11
CA ALA A 25 0.48 3.08 3.48
C ALA A 25 -0.41 4.20 2.91
N TYR A 26 -1.57 3.83 2.37
CA TYR A 26 -2.57 4.78 1.88
C TYR A 26 -3.83 4.74 2.76
N CYS A 27 -4.56 5.86 2.81
CA CYS A 27 -5.87 5.93 3.42
C CYS A 27 -6.94 6.11 2.35
N SER A 28 -8.13 5.55 2.59
CA SER A 28 -9.25 5.70 1.66
C SER A 28 -10.06 6.99 1.88
N ASP A 29 -9.94 7.63 3.06
CA ASP A 29 -10.82 8.70 3.52
C ASP A 29 -10.05 9.80 4.26
N PHE A 30 -10.54 11.03 4.15
CA PHE A 30 -10.06 12.24 4.81
C PHE A 30 -9.89 12.08 6.32
N GLU A 31 -10.88 11.49 6.99
CA GLU A 31 -10.89 11.33 8.45
C GLU A 31 -9.73 10.45 8.96
N LYS A 32 -9.15 9.63 8.07
CA LYS A 32 -8.05 8.72 8.39
C LYS A 32 -6.70 9.22 7.92
N ALA A 33 -6.65 10.27 7.09
CA ALA A 33 -5.40 10.80 6.57
C ALA A 33 -4.50 11.33 7.69
N GLU A 34 -5.06 12.06 8.66
CA GLU A 34 -4.30 12.55 9.81
C GLU A 34 -3.78 11.40 10.69
N ALA A 35 -4.61 10.38 10.92
CA ALA A 35 -4.20 9.20 11.67
C ALA A 35 -3.07 8.43 10.97
N LEU A 36 -3.13 8.32 9.63
CA LEU A 36 -2.08 7.70 8.83
C LEU A 36 -0.76 8.49 8.91
N VAL A 37 -0.81 9.82 8.75
CA VAL A 37 0.38 10.68 8.89
C VAL A 37 0.98 10.56 10.29
N ARG A 38 0.14 10.46 11.34
CA ARG A 38 0.62 10.22 12.70
C ARG A 38 1.32 8.86 12.84
N VAL A 39 0.75 7.78 12.29
CA VAL A 39 1.39 6.45 12.29
C VAL A 39 2.71 6.48 11.54
N ALA A 40 2.77 7.16 10.38
CA ALA A 40 4.02 7.33 9.62
C ALA A 40 5.08 8.09 10.44
N LYS A 41 4.67 9.14 11.17
CA LYS A 41 5.56 9.89 12.06
C LYS A 41 6.09 9.07 13.22
N GLU A 42 5.24 8.27 13.86
CA GLU A 42 5.60 7.36 14.96
C GLU A 42 6.56 6.25 14.49
N ASN A 43 6.56 5.93 13.20
CA ASN A 43 7.42 4.90 12.57
C ASN A 43 8.33 5.52 11.50
N SER A 44 8.83 6.73 11.76
CA SER A 44 9.63 7.51 10.81
C SER A 44 10.79 6.69 10.23
N GLY A 45 10.94 6.72 8.90
CA GLY A 45 11.93 5.95 8.16
C GLY A 45 11.47 4.55 7.73
N ALA A 46 10.49 3.97 8.42
CA ALA A 46 9.91 2.67 8.07
C ALA A 46 8.52 2.77 7.44
N VAL A 47 7.75 3.81 7.75
CA VAL A 47 6.39 4.01 7.21
C VAL A 47 6.25 5.42 6.64
N TYR A 48 5.67 5.53 5.45
CA TYR A 48 5.25 6.80 4.85
C TYR A 48 3.78 6.76 4.43
N ALA A 49 3.20 7.94 4.29
CA ALA A 49 1.80 8.14 3.99
C ALA A 49 1.59 8.53 2.52
N LEU A 50 0.62 7.88 1.90
CA LEU A 50 -0.03 8.32 0.68
C LEU A 50 -1.36 8.97 1.09
N VAL A 51 -1.43 10.30 0.98
CA VAL A 51 -2.59 11.07 1.44
C VAL A 51 -3.57 11.30 0.31
N GLY A 52 -4.87 11.29 0.62
CA GLY A 52 -5.89 11.53 -0.40
C GLY A 52 -7.19 10.80 -0.10
N VAL A 53 -8.04 10.74 -1.12
CA VAL A 53 -9.38 10.16 -1.07
C VAL A 53 -9.51 9.14 -2.17
N HIS A 54 -9.79 7.91 -1.77
CA HIS A 54 -10.10 6.86 -2.71
C HIS A 54 -11.47 7.10 -3.36
N SER A 55 -11.60 6.81 -4.65
CA SER A 55 -12.85 6.83 -5.43
C SER A 55 -14.07 6.20 -4.71
N ASN A 56 -13.87 5.15 -3.92
CA ASN A 56 -14.91 4.45 -3.16
C ASN A 56 -15.50 5.26 -1.99
N MET A 57 -14.82 6.33 -1.55
CA MET A 57 -15.30 7.23 -0.50
C MET A 57 -15.97 8.48 -1.05
N VAL A 58 -15.88 8.72 -2.36
CA VAL A 58 -16.61 9.79 -3.03
C VAL A 58 -18.10 9.42 -3.07
N LYS A 59 -18.98 10.36 -2.72
CA LYS A 59 -20.44 10.19 -2.68
C LYS A 59 -21.13 11.25 -3.54
N HIS A 60 -22.38 10.98 -3.95
CA HIS A 60 -23.22 11.92 -4.69
C HIS A 60 -23.24 13.31 -4.03
N ASN A 61 -23.01 14.36 -4.82
CA ASN A 61 -23.25 15.77 -4.50
C ASN A 61 -22.67 16.30 -3.17
N ASN A 62 -21.40 16.00 -2.89
CA ASN A 62 -20.75 16.42 -1.64
C ASN A 62 -19.84 17.66 -1.76
N GLU A 63 -20.06 18.51 -2.77
CA GLU A 63 -19.18 19.67 -3.08
C GLU A 63 -18.90 20.56 -1.86
N LYS A 64 -19.91 20.79 -1.00
CA LYS A 64 -19.76 21.60 0.23
C LYS A 64 -18.84 20.96 1.28
N LEU A 65 -18.70 19.63 1.28
CA LEU A 65 -17.76 18.93 2.16
C LEU A 65 -16.39 18.77 1.51
N HIS A 66 -16.28 18.77 0.18
CA HIS A 66 -15.00 18.54 -0.50
C HIS A 66 -13.99 19.68 -0.31
N GLY A 67 -14.43 20.95 -0.37
CA GLY A 67 -13.53 22.11 -0.24
C GLY A 67 -12.71 22.11 1.07
N PRO A 68 -13.34 22.19 2.25
CA PRO A 68 -12.62 22.19 3.53
C PRO A 68 -11.78 20.93 3.75
N ARG A 69 -12.20 19.80 3.19
CA ARG A 69 -11.47 18.54 3.29
C ARG A 69 -10.22 18.52 2.40
N LEU A 70 -10.25 19.15 1.22
CA LEU A 70 -9.08 19.35 0.37
C LEU A 70 -8.04 20.26 1.04
N ASP A 71 -8.47 21.31 1.74
CA ASP A 71 -7.57 22.17 2.49
C ASP A 71 -6.85 21.40 3.62
N ALA A 72 -7.59 20.56 4.36
CA ALA A 72 -6.99 19.66 5.34
C ALA A 72 -6.01 18.66 4.71
N LEU A 73 -6.30 18.13 3.51
CA LEU A 73 -5.34 17.29 2.79
C LEU A 73 -4.08 18.06 2.40
N ARG A 74 -4.21 19.33 1.98
CA ARG A 74 -3.05 20.16 1.63
C ARG A 74 -2.11 20.33 2.83
N GLU A 75 -2.66 20.58 4.02
CA GLU A 75 -1.88 20.67 5.27
C GLU A 75 -1.15 19.36 5.62
N LEU A 76 -1.73 18.21 5.27
CA LEU A 76 -1.12 16.90 5.47
C LEU A 76 -0.10 16.57 4.37
N ALA A 77 -0.36 16.96 3.12
CA ALA A 77 0.48 16.66 1.96
C ALA A 77 1.84 17.35 2.01
N VAL A 78 1.95 18.50 2.70
CA VAL A 78 3.23 19.20 2.90
C VAL A 78 4.06 18.64 4.07
N ARG A 79 3.58 17.60 4.76
CA ARG A 79 4.31 16.95 5.85
C ARG A 79 5.39 16.02 5.28
N PRO A 80 6.57 15.91 5.90
CA PRO A 80 7.65 15.05 5.41
C PRO A 80 7.27 13.56 5.37
N GLU A 81 6.28 13.15 6.14
CA GLU A 81 5.74 11.78 6.13
C GLU A 81 4.87 11.49 4.91
N ALA A 82 4.33 12.50 4.22
CA ALA A 82 3.49 12.35 3.04
C ALA A 82 4.35 12.34 1.77
N VAL A 83 4.28 11.26 1.00
CA VAL A 83 5.21 11.01 -0.14
C VAL A 83 4.50 10.85 -1.48
N ALA A 84 3.18 10.78 -1.49
CA ALA A 84 2.36 10.83 -2.70
C ALA A 84 0.93 11.23 -2.37
N VAL A 85 0.19 11.63 -3.41
CA VAL A 85 -1.27 11.75 -3.36
C VAL A 85 -1.90 10.48 -3.92
N PHE A 86 -2.84 9.87 -3.19
CA PHE A 86 -3.58 8.67 -3.62
C PHE A 86 -5.05 8.98 -3.90
N THR A 87 -5.49 8.70 -5.11
CA THR A 87 -6.87 8.94 -5.57
C THR A 87 -7.17 8.00 -6.75
N GLY A 88 -8.23 8.22 -7.52
CA GLY A 88 -8.49 7.45 -8.72
C GLY A 88 -9.95 7.43 -9.16
N LEU A 89 -10.28 6.48 -10.03
CA LEU A 89 -11.64 6.24 -10.54
C LEU A 89 -12.03 4.78 -10.32
N ASP A 90 -13.28 4.54 -9.94
CA ASP A 90 -13.89 3.21 -9.89
C ASP A 90 -15.29 3.29 -10.48
N PHE A 91 -15.38 2.92 -11.77
CA PHE A 91 -16.60 2.94 -12.56
C PHE A 91 -17.33 1.58 -12.58
N SER A 92 -16.87 0.61 -11.77
CA SER A 92 -17.62 -0.63 -11.52
C SER A 92 -18.88 -0.42 -10.68
N ARG A 93 -18.96 0.75 -10.01
CA ARG A 93 -20.05 1.18 -9.13
C ARG A 93 -21.12 1.98 -9.89
N ASP A 94 -21.90 2.77 -9.15
CA ASP A 94 -23.00 3.61 -9.62
C ASP A 94 -22.55 4.68 -10.63
N ILE A 95 -23.23 4.75 -11.78
CA ILE A 95 -22.96 5.74 -12.84
C ILE A 95 -23.11 7.18 -12.33
N GLY A 96 -24.05 7.45 -11.42
CA GLY A 96 -24.28 8.81 -10.96
C GLY A 96 -23.11 9.39 -10.15
N ILE A 97 -22.17 8.54 -9.68
CA ILE A 97 -21.03 8.96 -8.88
C ILE A 97 -19.81 9.36 -9.71
N ARG A 98 -19.80 9.02 -11.01
CA ARG A 98 -18.64 9.20 -11.90
C ARG A 98 -18.19 10.65 -11.98
N TYR A 99 -19.14 11.57 -12.17
CA TYR A 99 -18.86 13.01 -12.19
C TYR A 99 -18.19 13.50 -10.90
N ALA A 100 -18.67 13.02 -9.74
CA ALA A 100 -18.08 13.38 -8.46
C ALA A 100 -16.67 12.78 -8.30
N GLN A 101 -16.44 11.55 -8.76
CA GLN A 101 -15.11 10.93 -8.75
C GLN A 101 -14.13 11.68 -9.64
N GLU A 102 -14.50 12.02 -10.86
CA GLU A 102 -13.65 12.79 -11.79
C GLU A 102 -13.30 14.17 -11.20
N ARG A 103 -14.27 14.87 -10.61
CA ARG A 103 -14.03 16.15 -9.92
C ARG A 103 -13.07 15.99 -8.74
N ALA A 104 -13.23 14.95 -7.93
CA ALA A 104 -12.35 14.67 -6.79
C ALA A 104 -10.94 14.24 -7.23
N LEU A 105 -10.83 13.53 -8.37
CA LEU A 105 -9.57 13.18 -9.01
C LEU A 105 -8.85 14.46 -9.43
N VAL A 106 -9.48 15.32 -10.25
CA VAL A 106 -8.86 16.55 -10.76
C VAL A 106 -8.34 17.44 -9.63
N ALA A 107 -9.14 17.68 -8.59
CA ALA A 107 -8.72 18.51 -7.46
C ALA A 107 -7.50 17.94 -6.70
N GLN A 108 -7.36 16.61 -6.65
CA GLN A 108 -6.21 15.95 -6.01
C GLN A 108 -4.99 15.89 -6.94
N MET A 109 -5.19 15.85 -8.26
CA MET A 109 -4.11 16.01 -9.24
C MET A 109 -3.51 17.42 -9.17
N GLU A 110 -4.36 18.44 -9.10
CA GLU A 110 -3.95 19.84 -8.88
C GLU A 110 -3.19 20.00 -7.56
N LEU A 111 -3.69 19.41 -6.46
CA LEU A 111 -2.99 19.39 -5.18
C LEU A 111 -1.59 18.75 -5.30
N ALA A 112 -1.49 17.59 -5.94
CA ALA A 112 -0.21 16.89 -6.09
C ALA A 112 0.82 17.73 -6.84
N ALA A 113 0.41 18.41 -7.92
CA ALA A 113 1.27 19.35 -8.64
C ALA A 113 1.65 20.56 -7.77
N GLU A 114 0.69 21.14 -7.04
CA GLU A 114 0.92 22.29 -6.15
C GLU A 114 2.01 22.00 -5.10
N VAL A 115 2.00 20.79 -4.50
CA VAL A 115 2.96 20.39 -3.46
C VAL A 115 4.16 19.60 -3.98
N GLY A 116 4.25 19.36 -5.30
CA GLY A 116 5.34 18.61 -5.92
C GLY A 116 5.39 17.12 -5.57
N LEU A 117 4.26 16.52 -5.21
CA LEU A 117 4.16 15.09 -4.89
C LEU A 117 3.76 14.25 -6.12
N PRO A 118 4.24 13.00 -6.23
CA PRO A 118 3.73 12.07 -7.23
C PRO A 118 2.27 11.68 -6.97
N LEU A 119 1.59 11.23 -8.02
CA LEU A 119 0.23 10.69 -8.00
C LEU A 119 0.25 9.17 -8.08
N VAL A 120 -0.53 8.52 -7.21
CA VAL A 120 -0.88 7.10 -7.30
C VAL A 120 -2.37 6.99 -7.56
N LEU A 121 -2.73 6.52 -8.75
CA LEU A 121 -4.09 6.54 -9.29
C LEU A 121 -4.67 5.13 -9.33
N TYR A 122 -5.65 4.87 -8.48
CA TYR A 122 -6.49 3.68 -8.53
C TYR A 122 -7.39 3.69 -9.76
N GLU A 123 -7.52 2.56 -10.44
CA GLU A 123 -8.34 2.43 -11.63
C GLU A 123 -9.14 1.11 -11.58
N VAL A 124 -10.45 1.21 -11.80
CA VAL A 124 -11.32 0.06 -12.10
C VAL A 124 -12.39 0.47 -13.11
N ARG A 125 -12.37 -0.18 -14.29
CA ARG A 125 -13.35 0.01 -15.39
C ARG A 125 -13.48 1.47 -15.87
N ALA A 126 -12.42 2.23 -15.74
CA ALA A 126 -12.33 3.66 -16.00
C ALA A 126 -11.05 4.04 -16.76
N ALA A 127 -10.38 3.09 -17.42
CA ALA A 127 -9.08 3.31 -18.07
C ALA A 127 -9.09 4.49 -19.05
N ASP A 128 -10.04 4.53 -19.99
CA ASP A 128 -10.17 5.63 -20.97
C ASP A 128 -10.37 6.97 -20.26
N ALA A 129 -11.32 7.05 -19.32
CA ALA A 129 -11.60 8.27 -18.58
C ALA A 129 -10.40 8.74 -17.73
N LEU A 130 -9.65 7.80 -17.15
CA LEU A 130 -8.44 8.11 -16.39
C LEU A 130 -7.34 8.65 -17.31
N ALA A 131 -7.14 8.03 -18.47
CA ALA A 131 -6.18 8.46 -19.48
C ALA A 131 -6.50 9.88 -20.00
N ASP A 132 -7.78 10.15 -20.27
CA ASP A 132 -8.25 11.48 -20.66
C ASP A 132 -7.93 12.52 -19.58
N LYS A 133 -8.22 12.22 -18.30
CA LYS A 133 -7.94 13.14 -17.19
C LYS A 133 -6.45 13.37 -16.97
N ILE A 134 -5.60 12.35 -17.15
CA ILE A 134 -4.14 12.51 -17.11
C ILE A 134 -3.66 13.42 -18.24
N THR A 135 -4.21 13.25 -19.45
CA THR A 135 -3.87 14.08 -20.61
C THR A 135 -4.28 15.53 -20.39
N GLU A 136 -5.54 15.78 -20.05
CA GLU A 136 -6.08 17.11 -19.74
C GLU A 136 -5.27 17.80 -18.64
N PHE A 137 -4.91 17.08 -17.56
CA PHE A 137 -4.14 17.62 -16.46
C PHE A 137 -2.75 18.09 -16.91
N ARG A 138 -2.04 17.29 -17.71
CA ARG A 138 -0.71 17.67 -18.20
C ARG A 138 -0.74 18.82 -19.18
N ASP A 139 -1.79 18.87 -20.01
CA ASP A 139 -1.99 19.93 -21.00
C ASP A 139 -2.59 21.21 -20.41
N SER A 140 -3.00 21.19 -19.13
CA SER A 140 -3.64 22.33 -18.45
C SER A 140 -2.75 23.57 -18.32
N GLY A 141 -1.43 23.41 -18.45
CA GLY A 141 -0.45 24.48 -18.19
C GLY A 141 -0.32 24.85 -16.71
N ALA A 142 -0.95 24.12 -15.79
CA ALA A 142 -0.79 24.33 -14.36
C ALA A 142 0.67 24.04 -13.94
N PRO A 143 1.29 24.89 -13.09
CA PRO A 143 2.65 24.67 -12.60
C PRO A 143 2.81 23.27 -12.01
N GLY A 144 3.84 22.53 -12.45
CA GLY A 144 4.13 21.18 -11.97
C GLY A 144 3.31 20.06 -12.60
N ALA A 145 2.21 20.35 -13.33
CA ALA A 145 1.33 19.31 -13.86
C ALA A 145 2.01 18.40 -14.91
N ALA A 146 2.74 19.00 -15.85
CA ALA A 146 3.48 18.26 -16.88
C ALA A 146 4.59 17.36 -16.30
N ASP A 147 5.20 17.78 -15.19
CA ASP A 147 6.32 17.08 -14.53
C ASP A 147 5.85 16.14 -13.41
N THR A 148 4.56 16.15 -13.06
CA THR A 148 4.01 15.31 -12.01
C THR A 148 4.10 13.85 -12.41
N ARG A 149 4.85 13.07 -11.64
CA ARG A 149 4.97 11.62 -11.83
C ARG A 149 3.65 10.95 -11.47
N VAL A 150 3.22 10.02 -12.30
CA VAL A 150 1.95 9.30 -12.15
C VAL A 150 2.21 7.80 -12.16
N ALA A 151 1.59 7.06 -11.25
CA ALA A 151 1.54 5.61 -11.26
C ALA A 151 0.09 5.12 -11.26
N VAL A 152 -0.22 4.14 -12.10
CA VAL A 152 -1.53 3.46 -12.09
C VAL A 152 -1.46 2.27 -11.13
N PHE A 153 -2.35 2.25 -10.15
CA PHE A 153 -2.33 1.30 -9.04
C PHE A 153 -3.20 0.07 -9.31
N ASN A 154 -2.67 -1.10 -8.92
CA ASN A 154 -3.36 -2.39 -9.02
C ASN A 154 -3.75 -2.73 -10.47
N PHE A 155 -2.83 -2.46 -11.40
CA PHE A 155 -3.08 -2.67 -12.83
C PHE A 155 -3.39 -4.15 -13.12
N ALA A 156 -4.47 -4.34 -13.87
CA ALA A 156 -5.04 -5.64 -14.20
C ALA A 156 -5.77 -5.60 -15.56
N GLY A 157 -5.44 -4.61 -16.39
CA GLY A 157 -6.08 -4.34 -17.68
C GLY A 157 -5.39 -5.02 -18.87
N SER A 158 -5.88 -4.69 -20.05
CA SER A 158 -5.40 -5.16 -21.35
C SER A 158 -4.06 -4.52 -21.76
N ALA A 159 -3.41 -5.12 -22.77
CA ALA A 159 -2.20 -4.55 -23.38
C ALA A 159 -2.43 -3.13 -23.94
N GLN A 160 -3.60 -2.87 -24.53
CA GLN A 160 -3.93 -1.54 -25.08
C GLN A 160 -4.04 -0.48 -23.97
N GLU A 161 -4.67 -0.81 -22.85
CA GLU A 161 -4.74 0.07 -21.68
C GLU A 161 -3.34 0.31 -21.09
N LEU A 162 -2.52 -0.74 -21.01
CA LEU A 162 -1.13 -0.63 -20.54
C LEU A 162 -0.29 0.30 -21.44
N GLU A 163 -0.32 0.09 -22.75
CA GLU A 163 0.37 0.93 -23.73
C GLU A 163 -0.06 2.38 -23.65
N THR A 164 -1.36 2.63 -23.41
CA THR A 164 -1.90 3.98 -23.22
C THR A 164 -1.26 4.65 -22.01
N PHE A 165 -1.24 3.99 -20.84
CA PHE A 165 -0.64 4.55 -19.64
C PHE A 165 0.88 4.73 -19.75
N ILE A 166 1.58 3.79 -20.40
CA ILE A 166 3.01 3.90 -20.68
C ILE A 166 3.32 5.03 -21.66
N GLY A 167 2.50 5.22 -22.70
CA GLY A 167 2.60 6.34 -23.64
C GLY A 167 2.38 7.68 -22.95
N LEU A 168 1.51 7.70 -21.94
CA LEU A 168 1.38 8.78 -20.97
C LEU A 168 2.48 8.73 -19.90
N GLY A 169 3.64 8.12 -20.09
CA GLY A 169 4.77 8.17 -19.15
C GLY A 169 4.48 7.73 -17.71
N CYS A 170 3.40 6.96 -17.49
CA CYS A 170 3.02 6.49 -16.17
C CYS A 170 3.92 5.33 -15.74
N SER A 171 4.08 5.17 -14.42
CA SER A 171 4.56 3.93 -13.83
C SER A 171 3.36 3.00 -13.56
N ILE A 172 3.61 1.71 -13.41
CA ILE A 172 2.57 0.69 -13.25
C ILE A 172 2.85 -0.05 -11.95
N ILE A 173 1.90 0.00 -11.01
CA ILE A 173 1.98 -0.74 -9.75
C ILE A 173 1.13 -2.00 -9.88
N VAL A 174 1.78 -3.15 -9.73
CA VAL A 174 1.12 -4.46 -9.74
C VAL A 174 1.10 -5.07 -8.34
N THR A 175 0.11 -5.93 -8.10
CA THR A 175 -0.18 -6.52 -6.77
C THR A 175 -0.11 -8.04 -6.83
N GLY A 176 -0.56 -8.75 -5.79
CA GLY A 176 -0.59 -10.22 -5.76
C GLY A 176 -1.41 -10.86 -6.88
N ARG A 177 -2.16 -10.06 -7.66
CA ARG A 177 -2.73 -10.44 -8.97
C ARG A 177 -1.73 -11.09 -9.91
N VAL A 178 -0.47 -10.65 -9.93
CA VAL A 178 0.57 -11.28 -10.78
C VAL A 178 0.92 -12.71 -10.35
N CYS A 179 0.48 -13.13 -9.17
CA CYS A 179 0.64 -14.48 -8.65
C CYS A 179 -0.59 -15.36 -8.86
N GLU A 180 -1.66 -14.85 -9.49
CA GLU A 180 -2.83 -15.66 -9.82
C GLU A 180 -2.45 -16.79 -10.79
N ALA A 181 -3.11 -17.93 -10.61
CA ALA A 181 -2.90 -19.14 -11.39
C ALA A 181 -3.82 -19.16 -12.62
N GLY A 182 -3.40 -19.90 -13.65
CA GLY A 182 -4.15 -20.05 -14.89
C GLY A 182 -4.01 -18.85 -15.83
N ASP A 183 -4.81 -18.92 -16.91
CA ASP A 183 -4.69 -18.04 -18.08
C ASP A 183 -4.67 -16.55 -17.72
N TRP A 184 -5.47 -16.13 -16.74
CA TRP A 184 -5.55 -14.73 -16.35
C TRP A 184 -4.22 -14.18 -15.79
N GLY A 185 -3.59 -14.92 -14.87
CA GLY A 185 -2.30 -14.51 -14.30
C GLY A 185 -1.16 -14.63 -15.31
N ASP A 186 -1.20 -15.65 -16.17
CA ASP A 186 -0.24 -15.82 -17.27
C ASP A 186 -0.31 -14.67 -18.27
N GLU A 187 -1.52 -14.28 -18.68
CA GLU A 187 -1.77 -13.16 -19.60
C GLU A 187 -1.33 -11.83 -18.99
N LEU A 188 -1.60 -11.58 -17.71
CA LEU A 188 -1.13 -10.37 -17.02
C LEU A 188 0.40 -10.30 -17.03
N ARG A 189 1.08 -11.39 -16.67
CA ARG A 189 2.55 -11.44 -16.66
C ARG A 189 3.14 -11.23 -18.05
N ALA A 190 2.56 -11.86 -19.07
CA ALA A 190 2.98 -11.71 -20.46
C ALA A 190 2.78 -10.27 -20.97
N THR A 191 1.63 -9.67 -20.65
CA THR A 191 1.28 -8.29 -21.00
C THR A 191 2.27 -7.30 -20.37
N LEU A 192 2.56 -7.45 -19.08
CA LEU A 192 3.55 -6.63 -18.39
C LEU A 192 4.93 -6.75 -19.05
N ALA A 193 5.42 -7.98 -19.27
CA ALA A 193 6.73 -8.21 -19.84
C ALA A 193 6.88 -7.66 -21.27
N ALA A 194 5.80 -7.66 -22.06
CA ALA A 194 5.81 -7.19 -23.44
C ALA A 194 5.68 -5.66 -23.55
N HIS A 195 4.92 -5.01 -22.67
CA HIS A 195 4.50 -3.61 -22.86
C HIS A 195 4.89 -2.65 -21.73
N CYS A 196 5.29 -3.14 -20.54
CA CYS A 196 5.71 -2.30 -19.41
C CYS A 196 7.23 -2.35 -19.23
N PRO A 197 7.97 -1.27 -19.55
CA PRO A 197 9.39 -1.18 -19.27
C PRO A 197 9.71 -1.41 -17.80
N LEU A 198 10.79 -2.14 -17.52
CA LEU A 198 11.12 -2.55 -16.15
C LEU A 198 11.38 -1.35 -15.21
N ASP A 199 11.88 -0.23 -15.72
CA ASP A 199 12.09 1.02 -14.97
C ASP A 199 10.78 1.76 -14.62
N ARG A 200 9.66 1.35 -15.22
CA ARG A 200 8.30 1.84 -14.93
C ARG A 200 7.48 0.89 -14.08
N LEU A 201 7.99 -0.31 -13.80
CA LEU A 201 7.32 -1.28 -12.96
C LEU A 201 7.57 -0.99 -11.47
N LEU A 202 6.50 -1.03 -10.70
CA LEU A 202 6.45 -0.95 -9.24
C LEU A 202 5.58 -2.10 -8.70
N ILE A 203 5.76 -2.46 -7.43
CA ILE A 203 4.96 -3.50 -6.78
C ILE A 203 4.36 -3.01 -5.47
N ALA A 204 3.18 -3.52 -5.12
CA ALA A 204 2.52 -3.28 -3.85
C ALA A 204 1.84 -4.55 -3.34
N SER A 205 1.70 -4.70 -2.02
CA SER A 205 0.94 -5.82 -1.47
C SER A 205 -0.57 -5.62 -1.62
N ASP A 206 -1.03 -4.36 -1.64
CA ASP A 206 -2.45 -3.98 -1.52
C ASP A 206 -3.14 -4.60 -0.29
N ALA A 207 -2.37 -4.85 0.78
CA ALA A 207 -2.89 -5.42 2.01
C ALA A 207 -4.05 -4.57 2.58
N PRO A 208 -5.18 -5.19 3.00
CA PRO A 208 -5.38 -6.61 3.27
C PRO A 208 -5.87 -7.45 2.08
N HIS A 209 -5.87 -6.90 0.87
CA HIS A 209 -6.39 -7.52 -0.34
C HIS A 209 -5.28 -8.18 -1.17
N THR A 210 -5.68 -8.95 -2.17
CA THR A 210 -4.78 -9.55 -3.19
C THR A 210 -3.67 -10.44 -2.61
N THR A 211 -4.00 -11.31 -1.65
CA THR A 211 -3.03 -12.28 -1.12
C THR A 211 -2.41 -13.10 -2.27
N PRO A 212 -1.07 -13.13 -2.43
CA PRO A 212 -0.42 -13.87 -3.50
C PRO A 212 -0.76 -15.37 -3.46
N GLN A 213 -1.24 -15.92 -4.59
CA GLN A 213 -1.72 -17.30 -4.64
C GLN A 213 -0.60 -18.35 -4.75
N ASN A 214 0.64 -17.92 -4.97
CA ASN A 214 1.83 -18.76 -4.95
C ASN A 214 2.41 -18.97 -3.55
N ILE A 215 1.75 -18.51 -2.49
CA ILE A 215 2.13 -18.79 -1.11
C ILE A 215 1.80 -20.26 -0.79
N GLU A 216 2.79 -20.99 -0.29
CA GLU A 216 2.66 -22.42 0.06
C GLU A 216 1.81 -22.63 1.32
N ASP A 217 2.01 -21.78 2.33
CA ASP A 217 1.22 -21.83 3.57
C ASP A 217 -0.23 -21.40 3.30
N VAL A 218 -1.14 -22.38 3.40
CA VAL A 218 -2.57 -22.19 3.15
C VAL A 218 -3.19 -21.18 4.11
N PHE A 219 -2.76 -21.13 5.37
CA PHE A 219 -3.32 -20.18 6.34
C PHE A 219 -2.93 -18.75 6.01
N VAL A 220 -1.71 -18.54 5.50
CA VAL A 220 -1.27 -17.22 5.02
C VAL A 220 -2.01 -16.88 3.72
N ARG A 221 -2.10 -17.82 2.78
CA ARG A 221 -2.73 -17.62 1.46
C ARG A 221 -4.23 -17.29 1.53
N GLU A 222 -4.96 -17.97 2.41
CA GLU A 222 -6.40 -17.78 2.60
C GLU A 222 -6.73 -16.72 3.65
N GLY A 223 -5.72 -16.27 4.41
CA GLY A 223 -5.83 -15.18 5.35
C GLY A 223 -5.89 -13.80 4.69
N ARG A 224 -6.00 -12.76 5.54
CA ARG A 224 -5.83 -11.38 5.05
C ARG A 224 -4.40 -11.18 4.55
N ASN A 225 -4.25 -10.41 3.48
CA ASN A 225 -2.92 -10.11 3.00
C ASN A 225 -2.18 -9.17 3.96
N GLU A 226 -0.86 -9.21 3.94
CA GLU A 226 0.03 -8.33 4.72
C GLU A 226 1.20 -7.85 3.87
N PRO A 227 1.86 -6.73 4.22
CA PRO A 227 3.04 -6.26 3.51
C PRO A 227 4.18 -7.30 3.50
N SER A 228 4.25 -8.20 4.48
CA SER A 228 5.23 -9.28 4.52
C SER A 228 5.12 -10.27 3.35
N ASN A 229 4.00 -10.26 2.64
CA ASN A 229 3.79 -11.13 1.48
C ASN A 229 4.30 -10.51 0.18
N LEU A 230 4.76 -9.25 0.18
CA LEU A 230 5.29 -8.56 -1.00
C LEU A 230 6.42 -9.33 -1.73
N PRO A 231 7.37 -10.01 -1.05
CA PRO A 231 8.42 -10.76 -1.72
C PRO A 231 7.91 -11.88 -2.63
N HIS A 232 6.71 -12.42 -2.40
CA HIS A 232 6.12 -13.48 -3.24
C HIS A 232 5.80 -13.01 -4.67
N LEU A 233 5.71 -11.71 -4.93
CA LEU A 233 5.52 -11.16 -6.28
C LEU A 233 6.81 -11.24 -7.12
N LEU A 234 7.98 -11.30 -6.47
CA LEU A 234 9.27 -11.15 -7.17
C LEU A 234 9.58 -12.36 -8.07
N GLN A 235 9.29 -13.58 -7.63
CA GLN A 235 9.57 -14.78 -8.41
C GLN A 235 8.82 -14.80 -9.76
N PRO A 236 7.48 -14.66 -9.81
CA PRO A 236 6.76 -14.65 -11.09
C PRO A 236 7.16 -13.47 -11.98
N LEU A 237 7.41 -12.30 -11.42
CA LEU A 237 7.88 -11.14 -12.19
C LEU A 237 9.29 -11.34 -12.74
N ALA A 238 10.21 -11.92 -11.97
CA ALA A 238 11.58 -12.16 -12.42
C ALA A 238 11.59 -13.14 -13.60
N GLN A 239 10.73 -14.16 -13.57
CA GLN A 239 10.52 -15.08 -14.69
C GLN A 239 9.95 -14.35 -15.91
N ALA A 240 8.87 -13.58 -15.74
CA ALA A 240 8.23 -12.85 -16.83
C ALA A 240 9.18 -11.86 -17.53
N TYR A 241 9.98 -11.13 -16.74
CA TYR A 241 10.93 -10.13 -17.22
C TYR A 241 12.33 -10.69 -17.56
N ASN A 242 12.49 -12.02 -17.58
CA ASN A 242 13.77 -12.69 -17.85
C ASN A 242 14.95 -12.15 -17.00
N GLN A 243 14.68 -11.84 -15.73
CA GLN A 243 15.69 -11.31 -14.83
C GLN A 243 16.61 -12.43 -14.32
N PRO A 244 17.92 -12.15 -14.14
CA PRO A 244 18.89 -13.17 -13.78
C PRO A 244 18.67 -13.75 -12.37
N SER A 245 17.98 -13.03 -11.49
CA SER A 245 17.58 -13.52 -10.17
C SER A 245 16.47 -12.65 -9.58
N VAL A 246 15.75 -13.20 -8.59
CA VAL A 246 14.82 -12.46 -7.73
C VAL A 246 15.49 -11.26 -7.07
N LYS A 247 16.73 -11.41 -6.61
CA LYS A 247 17.49 -10.32 -5.97
C LYS A 247 17.77 -9.17 -6.94
N ALA A 248 18.12 -9.48 -8.19
CA ALA A 248 18.35 -8.46 -9.21
C ALA A 248 17.07 -7.67 -9.50
N LEU A 249 15.94 -8.37 -9.66
CA LEU A 249 14.65 -7.70 -9.84
C LEU A 249 14.30 -6.84 -8.62
N ALA A 250 14.45 -7.37 -7.41
CA ALA A 250 14.15 -6.64 -6.17
C ALA A 250 14.94 -5.34 -6.08
N SER A 251 16.24 -5.37 -6.37
CA SER A 251 17.08 -4.16 -6.38
C SER A 251 16.59 -3.12 -7.39
N THR A 252 16.19 -3.55 -8.59
CA THR A 252 15.64 -2.65 -9.62
C THR A 252 14.32 -2.03 -9.19
N LEU A 253 13.36 -2.85 -8.72
CA LEU A 253 12.06 -2.36 -8.27
C LEU A 253 12.16 -1.46 -7.04
N TYR A 254 13.12 -1.74 -6.15
CA TYR A 254 13.42 -0.87 -5.02
C TYR A 254 13.96 0.48 -5.47
N ALA A 255 14.92 0.50 -6.40
CA ALA A 255 15.43 1.74 -6.99
C ALA A 255 14.34 2.54 -7.72
N ASN A 256 13.47 1.87 -8.48
CA ASN A 256 12.31 2.51 -9.13
C ASN A 256 11.39 3.16 -8.09
N SER A 257 11.13 2.47 -6.97
CA SER A 257 10.26 2.97 -5.91
C SER A 257 10.88 4.20 -5.23
N LEU A 258 12.16 4.13 -4.86
CA LEU A 258 12.88 5.27 -4.29
C LEU A 258 12.86 6.48 -5.24
N ALA A 259 13.13 6.24 -6.53
CA ALA A 259 13.07 7.27 -7.55
C ALA A 259 11.66 7.85 -7.63
N PHE A 260 10.62 7.04 -7.81
CA PHE A 260 9.23 7.49 -7.99
C PHE A 260 8.69 8.29 -6.81
N PHE A 261 8.99 7.88 -5.57
CA PHE A 261 8.51 8.55 -4.35
C PHE A 261 9.46 9.64 -3.82
N ASN A 262 10.57 9.91 -4.52
CA ASN A 262 11.63 10.83 -4.07
C ASN A 262 12.16 10.50 -2.66
N LEU A 263 12.30 9.20 -2.37
CA LEU A 263 12.82 8.74 -1.11
C LEU A 263 14.33 8.51 -1.24
N SER A 264 15.09 9.14 -0.35
CA SER A 264 16.51 8.88 -0.19
C SER A 264 16.68 7.96 1.01
N TYR A 265 16.93 6.67 0.77
CA TYR A 265 17.29 5.78 1.85
C TYR A 265 18.75 6.02 2.22
N THR A 266 18.97 6.71 3.34
CA THR A 266 20.21 6.53 4.09
C THR A 266 19.93 5.39 5.05
N ALA A 267 20.76 4.35 5.07
CA ALA A 267 20.67 3.28 6.07
C ALA A 267 20.90 3.87 7.47
N ALA A 268 19.89 4.52 8.03
CA ALA A 268 19.85 4.93 9.41
C ALA A 268 19.71 3.65 10.23
N ALA A 269 20.59 3.50 11.21
CA ALA A 269 20.71 2.32 12.07
C ALA A 269 19.33 1.76 12.41
N ALA A 270 19.18 0.45 12.20
CA ALA A 270 17.99 -0.29 12.61
C ALA A 270 17.53 0.21 13.99
N PRO A 271 16.22 0.47 14.19
CA PRO A 271 15.73 0.84 15.50
C PRO A 271 16.26 -0.21 16.48
N ALA A 272 17.06 0.23 17.46
CA ALA A 272 17.55 -0.67 18.49
C ALA A 272 16.33 -1.38 19.05
N GLY A 273 16.27 -2.70 18.88
CA GLY A 273 15.27 -3.51 19.56
C GLY A 273 15.30 -3.19 21.06
N PRO A 274 14.20 -3.45 21.79
CA PRO A 274 14.17 -3.19 23.22
C PRO A 274 15.42 -3.78 23.86
N SER A 275 16.19 -2.95 24.56
CA SER A 275 17.42 -3.38 25.20
C SER A 275 17.11 -4.53 26.16
N GLU A 276 18.02 -5.50 26.30
CA GLU A 276 17.86 -6.64 27.23
C GLU A 276 17.52 -6.23 28.68
N ALA A 277 17.71 -4.96 29.05
CA ALA A 277 17.27 -4.42 30.33
C ALA A 277 15.74 -4.41 30.50
N GLU A 278 14.93 -4.29 29.44
CA GLU A 278 13.46 -4.31 29.52
C GLU A 278 12.88 -5.73 29.56
N ALA A 279 13.64 -6.74 29.12
CA ALA A 279 13.25 -8.15 29.22
C ALA A 279 13.47 -8.74 30.64
N SER A 280 14.25 -8.06 31.48
CA SER A 280 14.60 -8.53 32.83
C SER A 280 13.63 -8.09 33.95
N GLY A 281 12.56 -7.35 33.63
CA GLY A 281 11.61 -6.81 34.60
C GLY A 281 10.44 -7.72 34.99
N LEU A 282 10.39 -8.97 34.51
CA LEU A 282 9.25 -9.88 34.69
C LEU A 282 9.57 -11.20 35.42
N GLU A 283 10.78 -11.37 35.95
CA GLU A 283 11.11 -12.50 36.84
C GLU A 283 11.21 -12.01 38.28
N GLY A 284 10.09 -12.04 39.00
CA GLY A 284 10.06 -11.57 40.39
C GLY A 284 8.70 -11.61 41.07
N VAL A 285 7.93 -12.69 40.89
CA VAL A 285 6.85 -13.03 41.83
C VAL A 285 7.11 -14.46 42.30
N GLN A 286 7.80 -14.56 43.44
CA GLN A 286 7.99 -15.81 44.17
C GLN A 286 6.66 -16.20 44.85
N GLU A 287 6.31 -17.47 44.72
CA GLU A 287 5.27 -18.15 45.48
C GLU A 287 5.59 -18.09 46.98
N GLU A 288 4.67 -17.56 47.79
CA GLU A 288 4.63 -17.85 49.23
C GLU A 288 3.73 -19.06 49.45
N CYS A 289 4.35 -20.19 49.77
CA CYS A 289 3.71 -21.36 50.36
C CYS A 289 3.29 -21.05 51.80
N GLY A 290 1.98 -21.04 52.07
CA GLY A 290 1.42 -21.11 53.41
C GLY A 290 0.97 -22.53 53.72
N GLU A 291 1.61 -23.16 54.71
CA GLU A 291 1.23 -24.42 55.32
C GLU A 291 -0.13 -24.28 56.04
N GLU A 292 -1.09 -25.18 55.78
CA GLU A 292 -2.12 -25.52 56.77
C GLU A 292 -2.40 -27.02 56.79
N GLU A 293 -2.46 -27.52 58.02
CA GLU A 293 -2.40 -28.91 58.43
C GLU A 293 -3.69 -29.71 58.12
N HIS A 294 -3.51 -31.00 57.87
CA HIS A 294 -4.57 -32.01 57.84
C HIS A 294 -5.29 -32.14 59.19
N PRO A 295 -6.57 -32.55 59.14
CA PRO A 295 -6.90 -33.75 59.91
C PRO A 295 -7.63 -34.82 59.08
N THR A 296 -7.36 -36.04 59.52
CA THR A 296 -7.78 -37.35 59.05
C THR A 296 -9.29 -37.58 59.07
N GLY A 297 -9.83 -38.31 58.08
CA GLY A 297 -11.21 -38.80 58.11
C GLY A 297 -11.49 -39.86 57.04
N SER A 298 -11.62 -41.10 57.50
CA SER A 298 -11.98 -42.37 56.84
C SER A 298 -13.26 -42.41 55.98
N GLY A 299 -13.31 -43.36 55.05
CA GLY A 299 -14.53 -44.07 54.58
C GLY A 299 -14.74 -44.00 53.06
N SER A 300 -14.36 -45.02 52.29
CA SER A 300 -15.13 -46.25 51.95
C SER A 300 -16.30 -46.04 50.97
N GLY A 301 -16.28 -46.77 49.85
CA GLY A 301 -17.49 -47.30 49.21
C GLY A 301 -17.83 -46.77 47.82
N ASP A 302 -17.60 -47.62 46.82
CA ASP A 302 -18.48 -47.99 45.69
C ASP A 302 -19.57 -47.00 45.22
N GLU A 303 -19.50 -46.60 43.94
CA GLU A 303 -20.33 -47.08 42.81
C GLU A 303 -19.96 -46.35 41.50
#